data_AF-X1CWZ4-F1
#
_entry.id   AF-X1CWZ4-F1
#
_cell.length_a   1.000
_cell.length_b   1.000
_cell.length_c   1.000
_cell.angle_alpha   90.00
_cell.angle_beta   90.00
_cell.angle_gamma   90.00
#
_symmetry.space_group_name_H-M   'P 1'
#
loop_
_entity.id
_entity.type
_entity.pdbx_description
1 polymer ?
#
loop_
_entity_poly.entity_id
_entity_poly.type
_entity_poly.pdbx_seq_one_letter_code
_entity_poly.pdbx_strand_id
1 'polypeptide(L)'
;ESIPYYPGHSLPSEYWTRPIDAQLREWYKIAGDWPTTPANSFAPYNDDAPDAPHILWTKTITSGGVAGGSTGEHAYSCGDAYEGQFGTRIILGGLLYYTVGGPRQTKPVVTHCVDLHTGEELWSKVFMDNRTISRGQNLYWDAFNMHGVFSYLWVTIGNDWYAFDAFTGDWRFTMENMPSGTTIIGPNNEIMKLQINTGAGTMSLWSMDGWIRALSGSTAGSWGNTVSMKTLDADELDDCWL
;
A
#
# COMPACT_ATOMS: atom_id res chain seq x y z
N GLU A 1 15.62 -33.51 20.11
CA GLU A 1 14.22 -33.43 20.56
C GLU A 1 13.50 -32.40 19.70
N SER A 2 12.29 -32.66 19.20
CA SER A 2 11.54 -31.65 18.45
C SER A 2 11.02 -30.61 19.42
N ILE A 3 11.29 -29.33 19.15
CA ILE A 3 10.81 -28.23 19.98
C ILE A 3 9.27 -28.17 19.84
N PRO A 4 8.49 -28.19 20.94
CA PRO A 4 7.06 -27.97 20.87
C PRO A 4 6.78 -26.57 20.32
N TYR A 5 6.09 -26.49 19.19
CA TYR A 5 5.61 -25.21 18.67
C TYR A 5 4.40 -24.76 19.47
N TYR A 6 4.30 -23.45 19.71
CA TYR A 6 3.10 -22.87 20.29
C TYR A 6 1.90 -23.13 19.37
N PRO A 7 0.81 -23.73 19.86
CA PRO A 7 -0.32 -24.11 19.01
C PRO A 7 -0.96 -22.88 18.35
N GLY A 8 -1.63 -23.09 17.23
CA GLY A 8 -2.40 -22.04 16.58
C GLY A 8 -3.71 -21.75 17.29
N HIS A 9 -4.24 -20.54 17.07
CA HIS A 9 -5.55 -20.12 17.57
C HIS A 9 -6.62 -20.27 16.50
N SER A 10 -7.86 -20.50 16.92
CA SER A 10 -9.01 -20.50 16.00
C SER A 10 -9.25 -19.11 15.42
N LEU A 11 -9.81 -19.05 14.22
CA LEU A 11 -10.36 -17.80 13.66
C LEU A 11 -11.50 -17.27 14.56
N PRO A 12 -11.77 -15.95 14.53
CA PRO A 12 -12.82 -15.37 15.36
C PRO A 12 -14.19 -15.91 14.94
N SER A 13 -15.05 -16.14 15.93
CA SER A 13 -16.47 -16.49 15.71
C SER A 13 -17.40 -15.30 15.93
N GLU A 14 -16.84 -14.17 16.35
CA GLU A 14 -17.54 -12.92 16.64
C GLU A 14 -16.81 -11.74 16.01
N TYR A 15 -17.28 -10.54 16.32
CA TYR A 15 -16.69 -9.30 15.84
C TYR A 15 -15.19 -9.19 16.17
N TRP A 16 -14.39 -8.71 15.22
CA TRP A 16 -12.96 -8.45 15.37
C TRP A 16 -12.56 -7.14 14.70
N THR A 17 -11.41 -6.59 15.10
CA THR A 17 -10.87 -5.34 14.53
C THR A 17 -9.34 -5.40 14.40
N ARG A 18 -8.76 -4.42 13.70
CA ARG A 18 -7.31 -4.17 13.69
C ARG A 18 -6.94 -3.07 14.69
N PRO A 19 -5.69 -3.03 15.19
CA PRO A 19 -4.63 -4.01 14.98
C PRO A 19 -4.95 -5.37 15.63
N ILE A 20 -4.57 -6.46 14.95
CA ILE A 20 -4.73 -7.83 15.46
C ILE A 20 -3.51 -8.17 16.33
N ASP A 21 -3.73 -8.86 17.44
CA ASP A 21 -2.64 -9.36 18.28
C ASP A 21 -1.75 -10.31 17.48
N ALA A 22 -0.44 -10.04 17.46
CA ALA A 22 0.54 -10.81 16.69
C ALA A 22 0.65 -12.29 17.13
N GLN A 23 0.13 -12.66 18.30
CA GLN A 23 0.05 -14.06 18.74
C GLN A 23 -1.03 -14.86 17.99
N LEU A 24 -2.04 -14.20 17.41
CA LEU A 24 -3.12 -14.80 16.63
C LEU A 24 -2.67 -15.05 15.18
N ARG A 25 -1.57 -15.78 15.01
CA ARG A 25 -0.88 -15.92 13.71
C ARG A 25 -1.79 -16.41 12.60
N GLU A 26 -2.74 -17.29 12.92
CA GLU A 26 -3.65 -17.93 11.97
C GLU A 26 -4.66 -16.95 11.35
N TRP A 27 -4.84 -15.76 11.95
CA TRP A 27 -5.76 -14.73 11.50
C TRP A 27 -5.26 -13.97 10.26
N TYR A 28 -4.05 -14.26 9.77
CA TYR A 28 -3.57 -13.70 8.50
C TYR A 28 -4.57 -13.90 7.35
N LYS A 29 -5.37 -14.99 7.38
CA LYS A 29 -6.38 -15.37 6.38
C LYS A 29 -7.58 -14.42 6.27
N ILE A 30 -7.76 -13.55 7.24
CA ILE A 30 -8.85 -12.55 7.27
C ILE A 30 -8.30 -11.12 7.37
N ALA A 31 -6.98 -10.97 7.24
CA ALA A 31 -6.27 -9.72 7.42
C ALA A 31 -5.65 -9.20 6.10
N GLY A 32 -6.32 -9.43 4.97
CA GLY A 32 -5.88 -8.95 3.66
C GLY A 32 -5.85 -7.43 3.54
N ASP A 33 -4.90 -6.92 2.76
CA ASP A 33 -4.70 -5.49 2.48
C ASP A 33 -4.99 -5.17 1.01
N TRP A 34 -5.21 -3.89 0.70
CA TRP A 34 -5.40 -3.37 -0.66
C TRP A 34 -4.32 -2.33 -0.98
N PRO A 35 -3.06 -2.76 -1.25
CA PRO A 35 -1.95 -1.84 -1.56
C PRO A 35 -2.17 -1.07 -2.87
N THR A 36 -3.03 -1.57 -3.75
CA THR A 36 -3.53 -0.91 -4.95
C THR A 36 -4.93 -1.44 -5.23
N THR A 37 -5.62 -0.92 -6.24
CA THR A 37 -6.85 -1.55 -6.71
C THR A 37 -6.50 -2.92 -7.31
N PRO A 38 -6.95 -4.03 -6.72
CA PRO A 38 -6.55 -5.35 -7.17
C PRO A 38 -7.16 -5.67 -8.54
N ALA A 39 -6.42 -6.42 -9.35
CA ALA A 39 -6.93 -6.91 -10.62
C ALA A 39 -8.19 -7.77 -10.38
N ASN A 40 -9.23 -7.53 -11.17
CA ASN A 40 -10.53 -8.20 -11.04
C ASN A 40 -11.18 -8.07 -9.65
N SER A 41 -10.78 -7.08 -8.84
CA SER A 41 -11.24 -6.90 -7.46
C SER A 41 -11.00 -8.14 -6.58
N PHE A 42 -10.03 -8.99 -6.93
CA PHE A 42 -9.69 -10.19 -6.15
C PHE A 42 -8.82 -9.79 -4.95
N ALA A 43 -9.33 -10.03 -3.74
CA ALA A 43 -8.67 -9.67 -2.49
C ALA A 43 -8.42 -10.93 -1.65
N PRO A 44 -7.26 -11.60 -1.81
CA PRO A 44 -6.93 -12.79 -1.00
C PRO A 44 -6.82 -12.42 0.48
N TYR A 45 -6.87 -13.44 1.33
CA TYR A 45 -6.78 -13.28 2.79
C TYR A 45 -7.96 -12.50 3.39
N ASN A 46 -9.15 -12.75 2.83
CA ASN A 46 -10.42 -12.22 3.28
C ASN A 46 -11.46 -13.36 3.32
N ASP A 47 -11.04 -14.56 3.76
CA ASP A 47 -11.80 -15.82 3.58
C ASP A 47 -13.15 -15.83 4.33
N ASP A 48 -13.24 -15.09 5.42
CA ASP A 48 -14.47 -14.86 6.20
C ASP A 48 -14.90 -13.39 6.13
N ALA A 49 -14.54 -12.69 5.04
CA ALA A 49 -15.10 -11.38 4.80
C ALA A 49 -16.61 -11.52 4.53
N PRO A 50 -17.41 -10.56 4.99
CA PRO A 50 -18.85 -10.73 4.95
C PRO A 50 -19.39 -10.76 3.52
N ASP A 51 -20.38 -11.63 3.27
CA ASP A 51 -21.01 -11.80 1.95
C ASP A 51 -21.87 -10.60 1.51
N ALA A 52 -21.95 -9.54 2.33
CA ALA A 52 -22.75 -8.34 2.09
C ALA A 52 -21.89 -7.05 2.15
N PRO A 53 -22.27 -5.98 1.42
CA PRO A 53 -21.61 -4.68 1.51
C PRO A 53 -21.71 -4.13 2.94
N HIS A 54 -20.58 -3.77 3.52
CA HIS A 54 -20.52 -3.17 4.85
C HIS A 54 -20.16 -1.69 4.80
N ILE A 55 -20.98 -0.89 5.47
CA ILE A 55 -20.65 0.50 5.80
C ILE A 55 -20.01 0.47 7.18
N LEU A 56 -18.68 0.57 7.21
CA LEU A 56 -17.92 0.62 8.45
C LEU A 56 -17.97 2.03 9.09
N TRP A 57 -18.01 3.10 8.28
CA TRP A 57 -18.15 4.50 8.73
C TRP A 57 -18.73 5.38 7.61
N THR A 58 -19.26 6.57 7.95
CA THR A 58 -20.03 7.43 7.04
C THR A 58 -19.42 8.83 6.87
N LYS A 59 -18.16 8.93 6.46
CA LYS A 59 -17.56 10.25 6.18
C LYS A 59 -18.09 10.79 4.85
N THR A 60 -18.86 11.87 4.91
CA THR A 60 -19.41 12.53 3.73
C THR A 60 -18.30 13.16 2.89
N ILE A 61 -18.19 12.78 1.62
CA ILE A 61 -17.22 13.33 0.66
C ILE A 61 -17.85 14.33 -0.33
N THR A 62 -19.16 14.24 -0.57
CA THR A 62 -19.94 15.12 -1.46
C THR A 62 -21.41 15.07 -1.07
N SER A 63 -22.23 15.96 -1.62
CA SER A 63 -23.68 15.87 -1.51
C SER A 63 -24.22 14.62 -2.21
N GLY A 64 -25.28 14.03 -1.66
CA GLY A 64 -25.90 12.82 -2.18
C GLY A 64 -27.37 12.74 -1.79
N GLY A 65 -28.09 11.80 -2.38
CA GLY A 65 -29.54 11.65 -2.18
C GLY A 65 -30.37 12.55 -3.11
N VAL A 66 -31.68 12.63 -2.85
CA VAL A 66 -32.64 13.41 -3.65
C VAL A 66 -32.48 14.91 -3.38
N ALA A 67 -32.38 15.73 -4.43
CA ALA A 67 -32.24 17.18 -4.31
C ALA A 67 -33.55 17.88 -3.91
N GLY A 68 -34.69 17.32 -4.33
CA GLY A 68 -36.03 17.69 -3.88
C GLY A 68 -36.57 19.01 -4.43
N GLY A 69 -37.78 19.39 -3.99
CA GLY A 69 -38.44 20.63 -4.38
C GLY A 69 -38.70 20.74 -5.89
N SER A 70 -38.24 21.83 -6.50
CA SER A 70 -38.39 22.09 -7.94
C SER A 70 -37.62 21.11 -8.83
N THR A 71 -36.71 20.32 -8.26
CA THR A 71 -35.95 19.29 -9.00
C THR A 71 -36.64 17.92 -8.98
N GLY A 72 -37.80 17.78 -8.32
CA GLY A 72 -38.59 16.55 -8.33
C GLY A 72 -37.83 15.34 -7.76
N GLU A 73 -37.82 14.25 -8.53
CA GLU A 73 -37.20 12.96 -8.18
C GLU A 73 -35.69 12.91 -8.44
N HIS A 74 -35.08 13.98 -8.95
CA HIS A 74 -33.67 13.99 -9.31
C HIS A 74 -32.75 14.00 -8.08
N ALA A 75 -31.66 13.22 -8.16
CA ALA A 75 -30.62 13.16 -7.14
C ALA A 75 -29.54 14.24 -7.34
N TYR A 76 -28.80 14.55 -6.27
CA TYR A 76 -27.52 15.24 -6.38
C TYR A 76 -26.53 14.42 -7.23
N SER A 77 -25.64 15.11 -7.95
CA SER A 77 -24.61 14.45 -8.76
C SER A 77 -23.72 13.57 -7.87
N CYS A 78 -23.59 12.29 -8.22
CA CYS A 78 -22.75 11.32 -7.51
C CYS A 78 -21.34 11.16 -8.12
N GLY A 79 -21.06 11.84 -9.24
CA GLY A 79 -19.74 11.86 -9.87
C GLY A 79 -19.37 10.65 -10.75
N ASP A 80 -20.27 9.69 -10.99
CA ASP A 80 -19.93 8.44 -11.68
C ASP A 80 -19.74 8.58 -13.21
N ALA A 81 -20.03 9.75 -13.79
CA ALA A 81 -19.81 10.08 -15.21
C ALA A 81 -18.52 10.90 -15.40
N TYR A 82 -17.37 10.25 -15.20
CA TYR A 82 -16.04 10.89 -15.28
C TYR A 82 -15.82 11.98 -14.24
N GLU A 83 -16.52 11.98 -13.10
CA GLU A 83 -16.33 12.94 -12.02
C GLU A 83 -16.12 12.33 -10.63
N GLY A 84 -15.44 11.17 -10.59
CA GLY A 84 -15.30 10.36 -9.39
C GLY A 84 -14.72 11.16 -8.22
N GLN A 85 -15.45 11.18 -7.10
CA GLN A 85 -15.10 11.99 -5.92
C GLN A 85 -14.15 11.28 -4.94
N PHE A 86 -13.89 9.99 -5.17
CA PHE A 86 -13.08 9.11 -4.33
C PHE A 86 -12.00 8.43 -5.17
N GLY A 87 -10.88 9.15 -5.36
CA GLY A 87 -9.86 8.83 -6.37
C GLY A 87 -8.95 7.68 -5.96
N THR A 88 -7.99 7.94 -5.08
CA THR A 88 -7.07 6.91 -4.56
C THR A 88 -7.73 6.11 -3.44
N ARG A 89 -7.54 4.79 -3.43
CA ARG A 89 -8.10 3.89 -2.41
C ARG A 89 -7.06 2.82 -2.09
N ILE A 90 -6.32 3.04 -1.02
CA ILE A 90 -5.31 2.10 -0.52
C ILE A 90 -5.70 1.72 0.89
N ILE A 91 -5.65 0.42 1.21
CA ILE A 91 -5.88 -0.08 2.56
C ILE A 91 -4.64 -0.84 3.00
N LEU A 92 -4.00 -0.43 4.09
CA LEU A 92 -2.91 -1.17 4.73
C LEU A 92 -3.17 -1.22 6.23
N GLY A 93 -3.15 -2.41 6.83
CA GLY A 93 -3.19 -2.53 8.29
C GLY A 93 -4.51 -2.08 8.93
N GLY A 94 -5.60 -1.93 8.16
CA GLY A 94 -6.87 -1.37 8.64
C GLY A 94 -6.98 0.15 8.49
N LEU A 95 -5.98 0.80 7.88
CA LEU A 95 -6.00 2.22 7.58
C LEU A 95 -6.32 2.44 6.10
N LEU A 96 -7.25 3.34 5.82
CA LEU A 96 -7.60 3.77 4.47
C LEU A 96 -6.90 5.07 4.12
N TYR A 97 -6.21 5.06 3.00
CA TYR A 97 -5.58 6.21 2.39
C TYR A 97 -6.33 6.60 1.14
N TYR A 98 -6.81 7.85 1.10
CA TYR A 98 -7.60 8.32 -0.02
C TYR A 98 -7.45 9.80 -0.32
N THR A 99 -7.79 10.16 -1.55
CA THR A 99 -7.86 11.54 -2.03
C THR A 99 -9.30 11.88 -2.40
N VAL A 100 -9.66 13.16 -2.22
CA VAL A 100 -10.94 13.73 -2.65
C VAL A 100 -10.69 14.80 -3.71
N GLY A 101 -11.72 15.12 -4.52
CA GLY A 101 -11.66 16.33 -5.36
C GLY A 101 -12.02 16.16 -6.84
N GLY A 102 -12.93 15.23 -7.17
CA GLY A 102 -13.46 15.08 -8.52
C GLY A 102 -12.41 14.73 -9.59
N PRO A 103 -12.78 14.78 -10.87
CA PRO A 103 -11.95 14.27 -11.97
C PRO A 103 -10.87 15.24 -12.43
N ARG A 104 -11.10 16.52 -12.20
CA ARG A 104 -10.11 17.57 -12.37
C ARG A 104 -9.50 17.74 -11.00
N GLN A 105 -8.40 17.04 -10.74
CA GLN A 105 -7.65 17.06 -9.48
C GLN A 105 -7.71 18.45 -8.84
N THR A 106 -8.62 18.61 -7.89
CA THR A 106 -8.75 19.86 -7.15
C THR A 106 -7.43 20.05 -6.41
N LYS A 107 -6.74 21.16 -6.65
CA LYS A 107 -5.47 21.44 -5.98
C LYS A 107 -5.71 22.24 -4.70
N PRO A 108 -5.00 21.93 -3.60
CA PRO A 108 -4.01 20.87 -3.49
C PRO A 108 -4.63 19.47 -3.41
N VAL A 109 -3.91 18.46 -3.91
CA VAL A 109 -4.27 17.04 -3.77
C VAL A 109 -3.88 16.61 -2.36
N VAL A 110 -4.87 16.60 -1.48
CA VAL A 110 -4.70 16.16 -0.09
C VAL A 110 -5.00 14.67 0.00
N THR A 111 -4.08 13.91 0.58
CA THR A 111 -4.29 12.52 0.95
C THR A 111 -4.67 12.46 2.42
N HIS A 112 -5.74 11.74 2.74
CA HIS A 112 -6.24 11.50 4.08
C HIS A 112 -5.93 10.06 4.48
N CYS A 113 -5.47 9.86 5.71
CA CYS A 113 -5.39 8.56 6.37
C CYS A 113 -6.48 8.48 7.44
N VAL A 114 -7.36 7.50 7.31
CA VAL A 114 -8.43 7.25 8.27
C VAL A 114 -8.38 5.82 8.77
N ASP A 115 -8.69 5.62 10.04
CA ASP A 115 -8.96 4.30 10.59
C ASP A 115 -10.28 3.77 10.01
N LEU A 116 -10.26 2.60 9.38
CA LEU A 116 -11.45 2.00 8.76
C LEU A 116 -12.51 1.60 9.78
N HIS A 117 -12.11 1.25 11.00
CA HIS A 117 -13.03 0.81 12.03
C HIS A 117 -13.75 1.99 12.67
N THR A 118 -13.02 3.06 13.01
CA THR A 118 -13.57 4.20 13.75
C THR A 118 -13.99 5.36 12.86
N GLY A 119 -13.44 5.46 11.64
CA GLY A 119 -13.57 6.61 10.76
C GLY A 119 -12.76 7.83 11.20
N GLU A 120 -11.93 7.72 12.24
CA GLU A 120 -11.07 8.80 12.73
C GLU A 120 -9.99 9.13 11.70
N GLU A 121 -9.80 10.41 11.39
CA GLU A 121 -8.67 10.87 10.57
C GLU A 121 -7.42 11.00 11.43
N LEU A 122 -6.41 10.19 11.12
CA LEU A 122 -5.12 10.20 11.80
C LEU A 122 -4.24 11.34 11.28
N TRP A 123 -4.24 11.55 9.96
CA TRP A 123 -3.52 12.64 9.33
C TRP A 123 -4.09 12.96 7.94
N SER A 124 -3.82 14.18 7.48
CA SER A 124 -4.02 14.61 6.10
C SER A 124 -2.81 15.41 5.62
N LYS A 125 -2.27 15.03 4.45
CA LYS A 125 -1.01 15.58 3.93
C LYS A 125 -1.06 15.78 2.42
N VAL A 126 -0.32 16.78 1.96
CA VAL A 126 0.04 16.96 0.55
C VAL A 126 1.42 16.36 0.37
N PHE A 127 1.58 15.42 -0.55
CA PHE A 127 2.86 14.78 -0.80
C PHE A 127 3.64 15.52 -1.89
N MET A 128 4.93 15.72 -1.64
CA MET A 128 5.90 16.24 -2.62
C MET A 128 5.41 17.54 -3.30
N ASP A 129 5.58 17.65 -4.62
CA ASP A 129 5.07 18.73 -5.46
C ASP A 129 3.58 18.52 -5.83
N ASN A 130 2.75 18.20 -4.85
CA ASN A 130 1.30 17.95 -4.98
C ASN A 130 0.96 16.67 -5.77
N ARG A 131 1.53 15.54 -5.33
CA ARG A 131 1.39 14.22 -5.95
C ARG A 131 0.41 13.32 -5.20
N THR A 132 -0.09 12.31 -5.90
CA THR A 132 -0.85 11.19 -5.35
C THR A 132 0.06 10.03 -4.99
N ILE A 133 -0.33 9.23 -4.00
CA ILE A 133 0.29 7.94 -3.72
C ILE A 133 0.05 7.02 -4.93
N SER A 134 1.12 6.42 -5.46
CA SER A 134 1.05 5.47 -6.57
C SER A 134 0.67 4.07 -6.09
N ARG A 135 1.12 3.68 -4.89
CA ARG A 135 0.79 2.40 -4.26
C ARG A 135 1.16 2.34 -2.78
N GLY A 136 0.53 1.43 -2.06
CA GLY A 136 0.99 0.93 -0.77
C GLY A 136 1.88 -0.31 -0.92
N GLN A 137 2.56 -0.70 0.15
CA GLN A 137 3.35 -1.93 0.24
C GLN A 137 3.46 -2.37 1.70
N ASN A 138 3.27 -3.67 1.96
CA ASN A 138 3.62 -4.31 3.22
C ASN A 138 4.78 -5.26 2.97
N LEU A 139 6.00 -4.72 2.94
CA LEU A 139 7.22 -5.46 2.63
C LEU A 139 7.57 -6.38 3.78
N TYR A 140 7.50 -7.69 3.56
CA TYR A 140 8.00 -8.67 4.50
C TYR A 140 9.52 -8.79 4.35
N TRP A 141 10.23 -8.55 5.44
CA TRP A 141 11.67 -8.71 5.50
C TRP A 141 12.03 -9.79 6.50
N ASP A 142 12.68 -10.83 6.00
CA ASP A 142 13.18 -11.95 6.77
C ASP A 142 14.71 -12.02 6.61
N ALA A 143 15.42 -11.69 7.68
CA ALA A 143 16.87 -11.69 7.72
C ALA A 143 17.37 -11.98 9.14
N PHE A 144 18.66 -12.29 9.27
CA PHE A 144 19.26 -12.80 10.51
C PHE A 144 18.92 -11.99 11.78
N ASN A 145 18.87 -10.66 11.69
CA ASN A 145 18.58 -9.78 12.82
C ASN A 145 17.14 -9.26 12.87
N MET A 146 16.36 -9.41 11.80
CA MET A 146 15.07 -8.74 11.69
C MET A 146 14.07 -9.57 10.89
N HIS A 147 12.93 -9.81 11.51
CA HIS A 147 11.78 -10.45 10.92
C HIS A 147 10.59 -9.52 11.14
N GLY A 148 10.07 -8.93 10.07
CA GLY A 148 9.02 -7.94 10.20
C GLY A 148 8.39 -7.52 8.90
N VAL A 149 7.20 -6.93 8.99
CA VAL A 149 6.48 -6.35 7.87
C VAL A 149 6.57 -4.83 7.98
N PHE A 150 7.00 -4.18 6.91
CA PHE A 150 7.18 -2.74 6.83
C PHE A 150 6.15 -2.14 5.88
N SER A 151 5.32 -1.24 6.42
CA SER A 151 4.26 -0.58 5.67
C SER A 151 4.74 0.75 5.08
N TYR A 152 4.75 0.83 3.75
CA TYR A 152 5.13 2.03 3.00
C TYR A 152 4.03 2.50 2.06
N LEU A 153 3.96 3.82 1.90
CA LEU A 153 3.26 4.49 0.83
C LEU A 153 4.30 5.03 -0.14
N TRP A 154 4.10 4.76 -1.43
CA TRP A 154 5.03 5.17 -2.47
C TRP A 154 4.46 6.33 -3.27
N VAL A 155 5.28 7.35 -3.49
CA VAL A 155 5.03 8.42 -4.47
C VAL A 155 6.08 8.31 -5.55
N THR A 156 5.67 8.37 -6.81
CA THR A 156 6.57 8.21 -7.96
C THR A 156 6.62 9.50 -8.76
N ILE A 157 7.83 10.02 -9.01
CA ILE A 157 8.06 11.22 -9.83
C ILE A 157 9.14 10.88 -10.86
N GLY A 158 8.77 10.80 -12.14
CA GLY A 158 9.69 10.26 -13.14
C GLY A 158 10.09 8.84 -12.77
N ASN A 159 11.40 8.61 -12.60
CA ASN A 159 11.94 7.33 -12.16
C ASN A 159 12.26 7.30 -10.66
N ASP A 160 12.01 8.37 -9.90
CA ASP A 160 12.33 8.39 -8.48
C ASP A 160 11.12 7.97 -7.65
N TRP A 161 11.36 7.08 -6.69
CA TRP A 161 10.35 6.49 -5.83
C TRP A 161 10.61 6.91 -4.39
N TYR A 162 9.66 7.65 -3.82
CA TYR A 162 9.73 8.18 -2.46
C TYR A 162 8.89 7.30 -1.54
N ALA A 163 9.53 6.69 -0.56
CA ALA A 163 8.88 5.88 0.46
C ALA A 163 8.48 6.75 1.65
N PHE A 164 7.21 6.64 2.04
CA PHE A 164 6.66 7.25 3.24
C PHE A 164 6.18 6.19 4.21
N ASP A 165 6.31 6.45 5.49
CA ASP A 165 5.71 5.64 6.54
C ASP A 165 4.20 5.62 6.37
N ALA A 166 3.57 4.45 6.33
CA ALA A 166 2.14 4.38 6.16
C ALA A 166 1.37 4.90 7.40
N PHE A 167 1.91 4.73 8.60
CA PHE A 167 1.23 5.14 9.83
C PHE A 167 1.34 6.65 10.06
N THR A 168 2.53 7.25 9.88
CA THR A 168 2.74 8.68 10.14
C THR A 168 2.64 9.57 8.89
N GLY A 169 2.80 8.99 7.69
CA GLY A 169 2.90 9.75 6.44
C GLY A 169 4.19 10.56 6.31
N ASP A 170 5.23 10.25 7.08
CA ASP A 170 6.53 10.92 7.01
C ASP A 170 7.45 10.24 6.01
N TRP A 171 8.29 11.02 5.35
CA TRP A 171 9.28 10.49 4.43
C TRP A 171 10.26 9.57 5.17
N ARG A 172 10.59 8.44 4.54
CA ARG A 172 11.51 7.44 5.08
C ARG A 172 12.77 7.33 4.26
N PHE A 173 12.66 7.19 2.94
CA PHE A 173 13.82 7.13 2.04
C PHE A 173 13.37 7.35 0.59
N THR A 174 14.33 7.54 -0.30
CA THR A 174 14.11 7.68 -1.73
C THR A 174 14.97 6.67 -2.47
N MET A 175 14.37 6.01 -3.46
CA MET A 175 15.05 5.21 -4.48
C MET A 175 15.07 6.03 -5.77
N GLU A 176 16.22 6.64 -6.08
CA GLU A 176 16.42 7.35 -7.34
C GLU A 176 16.77 6.38 -8.46
N ASN A 177 16.55 6.81 -9.70
CA ASN A 177 16.91 6.04 -10.89
C ASN A 177 16.29 4.63 -10.90
N MET A 178 15.05 4.47 -10.41
CA MET A 178 14.39 3.16 -10.47
C MET A 178 14.36 2.64 -11.90
N PRO A 179 14.82 1.39 -12.13
CA PRO A 179 14.88 0.87 -13.48
C PRO A 179 13.51 0.85 -14.16
N SER A 180 13.52 1.11 -15.46
CA SER A 180 12.31 1.02 -16.28
C SER A 180 11.81 -0.43 -16.38
N GLY A 181 10.61 -0.64 -16.92
CA GLY A 181 10.07 -1.98 -17.20
C GLY A 181 8.79 -2.29 -16.45
N THR A 182 8.39 -3.56 -16.49
CA THR A 182 7.15 -4.03 -15.86
C THR A 182 7.37 -4.23 -14.37
N THR A 183 6.52 -3.63 -13.54
CA THR A 183 6.57 -3.85 -12.10
C THR A 183 5.93 -5.18 -11.74
N ILE A 184 6.67 -6.03 -11.04
CA ILE A 184 6.21 -7.30 -10.50
C ILE A 184 6.30 -7.23 -8.97
N ILE A 185 5.36 -7.84 -8.27
CA ILE A 185 5.39 -7.98 -6.81
C ILE A 185 5.82 -9.40 -6.48
N GLY A 186 6.88 -9.51 -5.69
CA GLY A 186 7.42 -10.79 -5.26
C GLY A 186 6.64 -11.37 -4.07
N PRO A 187 6.98 -12.61 -3.68
CA PRO A 187 6.28 -13.33 -2.61
C PRO A 187 6.34 -12.64 -1.24
N ASN A 188 7.35 -11.82 -0.97
CA ASN A 188 7.49 -11.05 0.27
C ASN A 188 7.00 -9.60 0.10
N ASN A 189 6.20 -9.34 -0.94
CA ASN A 189 5.75 -8.02 -1.38
C ASN A 189 6.89 -7.08 -1.81
N GLU A 190 8.08 -7.59 -2.08
CA GLU A 190 9.18 -6.82 -2.66
C GLU A 190 8.86 -6.36 -4.08
N ILE A 191 9.34 -5.18 -4.43
CA ILE A 191 9.16 -4.63 -5.78
C ILE A 191 10.25 -5.21 -6.68
N MET A 192 9.86 -5.65 -7.86
CA MET A 192 10.79 -6.06 -8.91
C MET A 192 10.47 -5.34 -10.23
N LYS A 193 11.48 -5.13 -11.06
CA LYS A 193 11.35 -4.50 -12.39
C LYS A 193 11.87 -5.46 -13.45
N LEU A 194 10.95 -5.98 -14.26
CA LEU A 194 11.27 -6.85 -15.38
C LEU A 194 11.46 -6.03 -16.66
N GLN A 195 12.63 -6.18 -17.27
CA GLN A 195 12.94 -5.61 -18.58
C GLN A 195 13.08 -6.75 -19.59
N ILE A 196 12.46 -6.56 -20.76
CA ILE A 196 12.52 -7.50 -21.87
C ILE A 196 12.97 -6.72 -23.10
N ASN A 197 14.09 -7.10 -23.70
CA ASN A 197 14.55 -6.57 -24.97
C ASN A 197 14.46 -7.66 -26.04
N THR A 198 13.39 -7.61 -26.84
CA THR A 198 13.15 -8.60 -27.89
C THR A 198 14.10 -8.47 -29.08
N GLY A 199 14.66 -7.27 -29.32
CA GLY A 199 15.64 -7.05 -30.38
C GLY A 199 17.03 -7.63 -30.03
N ALA A 200 17.42 -7.55 -28.76
CA ALA A 200 18.66 -8.14 -28.25
C ALA A 200 18.49 -9.59 -27.76
N GLY A 201 17.25 -10.07 -27.61
CA GLY A 201 16.96 -11.40 -27.07
C GLY A 201 17.29 -11.55 -25.57
N THR A 202 17.27 -10.46 -24.82
CA THR A 202 17.63 -10.46 -23.39
C THR A 202 16.44 -10.15 -22.49
N MET A 203 16.54 -10.64 -21.26
CA MET A 203 15.61 -10.37 -20.18
C MET A 203 16.45 -10.14 -18.92
N SER A 204 16.11 -9.09 -18.16
CA SER A 204 16.76 -8.78 -16.89
C SER A 204 15.71 -8.43 -15.83
N LEU A 205 15.98 -8.82 -14.60
CA LEU A 205 15.09 -8.59 -13.46
C LEU A 205 15.84 -7.86 -12.36
N TRP A 206 15.48 -6.61 -12.13
CA TRP A 206 15.90 -5.89 -10.94
C TRP A 206 15.01 -6.28 -9.76
N SER A 207 15.59 -6.45 -8.57
CA SER A 207 14.85 -6.77 -7.34
C SER A 207 15.20 -5.86 -6.17
N MET A 208 14.17 -5.40 -5.46
CA MET A 208 14.34 -4.63 -4.23
C MET A 208 15.04 -5.44 -3.13
N ASP A 209 14.79 -6.75 -3.04
CA ASP A 209 15.52 -7.63 -2.10
C ASP A 209 17.02 -7.66 -2.39
N GLY A 210 17.41 -7.86 -3.67
CA GLY A 210 18.82 -7.80 -4.08
C GLY A 210 19.46 -6.45 -3.79
N TRP A 211 18.75 -5.35 -4.12
CA TRP A 211 19.20 -3.99 -3.82
C TRP A 211 19.42 -3.75 -2.32
N ILE A 212 18.48 -4.16 -1.47
CA ILE A 212 18.62 -4.03 -0.02
C ILE A 212 19.84 -4.83 0.48
N ARG A 213 20.00 -6.08 0.01
CA ARG A 213 21.12 -6.95 0.42
C ARG A 213 22.47 -6.38 0.00
N ALA A 214 22.55 -5.81 -1.19
CA ALA A 214 23.77 -5.17 -1.70
C ALA A 214 24.14 -3.95 -0.83
N LEU A 215 23.16 -3.12 -0.45
CA LEU A 215 23.38 -1.97 0.43
C LEU A 215 23.80 -2.33 1.85
N SER A 216 23.22 -3.40 2.44
CA SER A 216 23.51 -3.76 3.83
C SER A 216 24.84 -4.49 4.01
N GLY A 217 25.53 -4.87 2.92
CA GLY A 217 26.89 -5.45 2.90
C GLY A 217 27.05 -6.76 3.69
N SER A 218 25.96 -7.27 4.25
CA SER A 218 25.88 -8.44 5.10
C SER A 218 24.42 -8.85 5.26
N THR A 219 24.20 -10.10 5.61
CA THR A 219 22.93 -10.73 5.99
C THR A 219 22.26 -10.13 7.25
N ALA A 220 22.75 -8.99 7.77
CA ALA A 220 22.52 -8.47 9.11
C ALA A 220 21.20 -7.71 9.34
N GLY A 221 20.22 -7.85 8.45
CA GLY A 221 18.79 -7.65 8.73
C GLY A 221 18.25 -6.26 9.04
N SER A 222 19.04 -5.27 9.48
CA SER A 222 18.55 -3.93 9.87
C SER A 222 18.37 -2.95 8.70
N TRP A 223 17.80 -3.41 7.59
CA TRP A 223 17.73 -2.63 6.35
C TRP A 223 17.06 -1.27 6.52
N GLY A 224 16.00 -1.20 7.35
CA GLY A 224 15.28 0.05 7.62
C GLY A 224 16.19 1.16 8.16
N ASN A 225 17.14 0.83 9.04
CA ASN A 225 18.14 1.79 9.52
C ASN A 225 19.13 2.18 8.41
N THR A 226 19.54 1.21 7.59
CA THR A 226 20.46 1.44 6.47
C THR A 226 19.92 2.48 5.48
N VAL A 227 18.63 2.42 5.15
CA VAL A 227 18.00 3.31 4.17
C VAL A 227 17.37 4.56 4.80
N SER A 228 17.10 4.54 6.11
CA SER A 228 16.38 5.63 6.79
C SER A 228 16.99 7.00 6.55
N MET A 229 16.14 7.91 6.12
CA MET A 229 16.42 9.31 5.81
C MET A 229 17.47 9.50 4.73
N LYS A 230 17.58 8.57 3.77
CA LYS A 230 18.54 8.66 2.66
C LYS A 230 17.85 8.64 1.30
N THR A 231 18.58 9.19 0.35
CA THR A 231 18.34 9.06 -1.09
C THR A 231 19.43 8.16 -1.64
N LEU A 232 19.03 7.10 -2.32
CA LEU A 232 19.92 6.02 -2.76
C LEU A 232 19.57 5.65 -4.20
N ASP A 233 20.59 5.38 -5.01
CA ASP A 233 20.41 4.94 -6.39
C ASP A 233 19.97 3.47 -6.42
N ALA A 234 18.88 3.19 -7.12
CA ALA A 234 18.35 1.85 -7.29
C ALA A 234 19.13 1.00 -8.29
N ASP A 235 19.82 1.62 -9.26
CA ASP A 235 20.46 0.97 -10.41
C ASP A 235 22.00 0.94 -10.32
N GLU A 236 22.58 1.52 -9.26
CA GLU A 236 24.04 1.62 -9.10
C GLU A 236 24.73 0.25 -8.89
N LEU A 237 24.03 -0.75 -8.35
CA LEU A 237 24.65 -2.00 -7.88
C LEU A 237 24.30 -3.17 -8.80
N ASP A 238 25.29 -3.72 -9.53
CA ASP A 238 25.08 -4.86 -10.44
C ASP A 238 24.41 -6.07 -9.75
N ASP A 239 24.68 -6.28 -8.45
CA ASP A 239 24.13 -7.39 -7.65
C ASP A 239 22.60 -7.34 -7.44
N CYS A 240 21.93 -6.24 -7.78
CA CYS A 240 20.47 -6.12 -7.69
C CYS A 240 19.74 -6.64 -8.94
N TRP A 241 20.49 -7.00 -9.99
CA TRP A 241 20.01 -7.52 -11.26
C TRP A 241 20.23 -9.03 -11.40
N LEU A 242 19.25 -9.71 -11.98
CA LEU A 242 19.28 -11.12 -12.38
C LEU A 242 19.04 -11.28 -13.89
#